data_AF-I9QHH8-F1
#
_entry.id   AF-I9QHH8-F1
#
_cell.length_a   1.000
_cell.length_b   1.000
_cell.length_c   1.000
_cell.angle_alpha   90.00
_cell.angle_beta   90.00
_cell.angle_gamma   90.00
#
_symmetry.space_group_name_H-M   'P 1'
#
loop_
_entity.id
_entity.type
_entity.pdbx_description
1 polymer ?
#
loop_
_entity_poly.entity_id
_entity_poly.type
_entity_poly.pdbx_seq_one_letter_code
_entity_poly.pdbx_strand_id
1 'polypeptide(L)'
;MLENLPLQRIGERIFRILLARTGRQSRGQKKIINLSVQLVPKGKKKNQRKNKNIMSTTNQTNPSGRMTVDDIMQRDLQFRYMLLSRLQSDCEYYLNHGNRHPKCLWAGNEAEQIEFMTRLYDSFKDDEKPEWLTMDKIIEYSKEMIPFKE
;
A
#
# COMPACT_ATOMS: atom_id res chain seq x y z
N MET A 1 34.96 8.38 -8.30
CA MET A 1 34.20 8.88 -7.13
C MET A 1 32.79 9.21 -7.60
N LEU A 2 31.93 8.19 -7.64
CA LEU A 2 30.51 8.36 -7.94
C LEU A 2 29.80 8.60 -6.61
N GLU A 3 29.28 9.81 -6.49
CA GLU A 3 28.66 10.36 -5.29
C GLU A 3 27.42 9.53 -4.92
N ASN A 4 27.52 8.81 -3.81
CA ASN A 4 26.41 8.10 -3.19
C ASN A 4 25.39 9.13 -2.66
N LEU A 5 24.40 9.46 -3.48
CA LEU A 5 23.22 10.17 -2.99
C LEU A 5 22.42 9.23 -2.06
N PRO A 6 22.00 9.68 -0.86
CA PRO A 6 21.33 8.83 0.12
C PRO A 6 19.96 8.35 -0.38
N LEU A 7 19.78 7.03 -0.40
CA LEU A 7 18.60 6.28 -0.87
C LEU A 7 17.29 6.52 -0.08
N GLN A 8 17.21 7.55 0.77
CA GLN A 8 16.03 7.84 1.60
C GLN A 8 14.98 8.76 0.93
N ARG A 9 15.10 9.05 -0.37
CA ARG A 9 14.19 9.98 -1.08
C ARG A 9 13.69 9.49 -2.45
N ILE A 10 13.70 8.19 -2.72
CA ILE A 10 13.20 7.68 -4.00
C ILE A 10 11.67 7.57 -3.99
N GLY A 11 11.07 7.11 -2.89
CA GLY A 11 9.62 7.16 -2.68
C GLY A 11 9.06 8.59 -2.75
N GLU A 12 9.77 9.57 -2.17
CA GLU A 12 9.38 10.99 -2.28
C GLU A 12 9.45 11.51 -3.72
N ARG A 13 10.33 10.97 -4.56
CA ARG A 13 10.51 11.44 -5.94
C ARG A 13 9.39 10.95 -6.85
N ILE A 14 8.96 9.69 -6.69
CA ILE A 14 7.72 9.19 -7.34
C ILE A 14 6.51 9.97 -6.82
N PHE A 15 6.41 10.19 -5.49
CA PHE A 15 5.33 10.96 -4.89
C PHE A 15 5.32 12.42 -5.38
N ARG A 16 6.46 13.09 -5.58
CA ARG A 16 6.53 14.45 -6.16
C ARG A 16 6.16 14.48 -7.64
N ILE A 17 6.57 13.47 -8.42
CA ILE A 17 6.14 13.33 -9.82
C ILE A 17 4.61 13.13 -9.89
N LEU A 18 4.03 12.37 -8.96
CA LEU A 18 2.59 12.18 -8.83
C LEU A 18 1.85 13.44 -8.35
N LEU A 19 2.38 14.12 -7.32
CA LEU A 19 1.79 15.31 -6.69
C LEU A 19 1.83 16.54 -7.60
N ALA A 20 2.81 16.63 -8.50
CA ALA A 20 2.85 17.67 -9.54
C ALA A 20 1.65 17.59 -10.51
N ARG A 21 0.93 16.45 -10.59
CA ARG A 21 -0.31 16.30 -11.39
C ARG A 21 -1.59 16.63 -10.61
N THR A 22 -1.59 16.63 -9.27
CA THR A 22 -2.82 16.86 -8.48
C THR A 22 -2.96 18.34 -8.09
N GLY A 23 -3.11 19.19 -9.10
CA GLY A 23 -3.72 20.50 -8.93
C GLY A 23 -5.23 20.37 -8.67
N ARG A 24 -5.63 19.91 -7.47
CA ARG A 24 -7.00 20.11 -6.96
C ARG A 24 -7.04 20.15 -5.44
N GLN A 25 -7.00 21.38 -4.97
CA GLN A 25 -7.47 21.84 -3.67
C GLN A 25 -8.98 21.54 -3.54
N SER A 26 -9.35 20.79 -2.49
CA SER A 26 -10.58 21.10 -1.76
C SER A 26 -10.41 20.76 -0.29
N ARG A 27 -10.25 21.83 0.49
CA ARG A 27 -10.43 21.86 1.94
C ARG A 27 -11.92 21.75 2.22
N GLY A 28 -12.35 20.66 2.84
CA GLY A 28 -13.66 20.53 3.48
C GLY A 28 -13.48 20.28 4.97
N GLN A 29 -13.32 21.34 5.77
CA GLN A 29 -13.50 21.27 7.22
C GLN A 29 -14.99 21.38 7.57
N LYS A 30 -15.35 20.81 8.74
CA LYS A 30 -16.63 20.83 9.49
C LYS A 30 -17.47 19.56 9.24
N LYS A 31 -17.88 18.78 10.24
CA LYS A 31 -18.38 19.17 11.57
C LYS A 31 -18.23 17.96 12.52
N ILE A 32 -17.46 18.08 13.60
CA ILE A 32 -17.58 17.17 14.75
C ILE A 32 -18.77 17.67 15.55
N ILE A 33 -19.88 16.92 15.51
CA ILE A 33 -20.98 17.10 16.47
C ILE A 33 -20.58 16.41 17.76
N ASN A 34 -20.34 17.19 18.80
CA ASN A 34 -20.22 16.70 20.16
C ASN A 34 -21.64 16.63 20.73
N LEU A 35 -22.18 15.41 20.84
CA LEU A 35 -23.43 15.16 21.55
C LEU A 35 -23.09 14.33 22.79
N SER A 36 -23.15 15.01 23.92
CA SER A 36 -23.10 14.48 25.27
C SER A 36 -24.15 13.38 25.46
N VAL A 37 -23.89 12.40 26.34
CA VAL A 37 -24.72 12.11 27.53
C VAL A 37 -24.30 10.82 28.28
N GLN A 38 -23.95 11.06 29.55
CA GLN A 38 -24.20 10.29 30.77
C GLN A 38 -23.41 9.00 31.14
N LEU A 39 -22.81 9.12 32.33
CA LEU A 39 -22.23 8.12 33.22
C LEU A 39 -23.32 7.29 33.92
N VAL A 40 -22.99 6.05 34.33
CA VAL A 40 -23.23 5.43 35.66
C VAL A 40 -22.71 3.96 35.68
N PRO A 41 -22.35 3.36 36.85
CA PRO A 41 -21.17 2.49 36.97
C PRO A 41 -21.41 1.01 37.39
N LYS A 42 -20.27 0.27 37.36
CA LYS A 42 -19.86 -0.93 38.14
C LYS A 42 -20.62 -2.27 37.98
N GLY A 43 -19.88 -3.27 37.52
CA GLY A 43 -20.09 -4.70 37.83
C GLY A 43 -18.77 -5.49 37.71
N LYS A 44 -18.37 -6.18 38.79
CA LYS A 44 -17.12 -6.97 38.90
C LYS A 44 -17.27 -8.37 38.28
N LYS A 45 -16.20 -8.93 37.67
CA LYS A 45 -15.58 -10.23 38.06
C LYS A 45 -14.53 -10.77 37.04
N LYS A 46 -13.33 -11.01 37.58
CA LYS A 46 -12.44 -12.20 37.48
C LYS A 46 -11.69 -12.53 36.16
N ASN A 47 -10.37 -12.42 36.28
CA ASN A 47 -9.27 -13.19 35.68
C ASN A 47 -9.64 -14.44 34.86
N GLN A 48 -9.14 -14.52 33.63
CA GLN A 48 -8.51 -15.72 33.08
C GLN A 48 -7.36 -15.36 32.14
N ARG A 49 -6.12 -15.62 32.58
CA ARG A 49 -5.00 -15.89 31.68
C ARG A 49 -5.39 -17.09 30.81
N LYS A 50 -5.50 -16.89 29.50
CA LYS A 50 -5.39 -17.97 28.51
C LYS A 50 -4.55 -17.44 27.35
N ASN A 51 -3.27 -17.82 27.35
CA ASN A 51 -2.52 -17.94 26.11
C ASN A 51 -3.31 -18.86 25.19
N LYS A 52 -3.81 -18.31 24.09
CA LYS A 52 -4.17 -19.09 22.93
C LYS A 52 -3.45 -18.45 21.76
N ASN A 53 -2.48 -19.17 21.23
CA ASN A 53 -1.94 -18.97 19.90
C ASN A 53 -3.11 -19.19 18.94
N ILE A 54 -3.87 -18.13 18.65
CA ILE A 54 -4.91 -18.14 17.64
C ILE A 54 -4.28 -17.51 16.41
N MET A 55 -3.93 -18.37 15.46
CA MET A 55 -3.66 -18.00 14.09
C MET A 55 -4.85 -17.17 13.61
N SER A 56 -4.66 -15.85 13.63
CA SER A 56 -5.72 -14.88 13.41
C SER A 56 -5.82 -14.64 11.91
N THR A 57 -6.40 -15.61 11.20
CA THR A 57 -6.92 -15.41 9.85
C THR A 57 -8.17 -14.53 9.96
N THR A 58 -7.99 -13.26 10.34
CA THR A 58 -9.10 -12.29 10.39
C THR A 58 -9.22 -11.63 9.03
N ASN A 59 -10.25 -12.07 8.30
CA ASN A 59 -10.83 -11.34 7.18
C ASN A 59 -11.51 -10.09 7.74
N GLN A 60 -10.72 -9.05 8.01
CA GLN A 60 -11.25 -7.70 8.22
C GLN A 60 -11.38 -7.05 6.85
N THR A 61 -12.31 -7.52 6.03
CA THR A 61 -12.72 -6.81 4.82
C THR A 61 -13.73 -5.75 5.22
N ASN A 62 -13.32 -4.49 5.07
CA ASN A 62 -14.20 -3.32 5.04
C ASN A 62 -15.41 -3.54 4.10
N PRO A 63 -16.54 -2.83 4.30
CA PRO A 63 -17.75 -3.01 3.51
C PRO A 63 -17.58 -2.74 2.00
N SER A 64 -16.45 -2.15 1.58
CA SER A 64 -16.07 -1.93 0.18
C SER A 64 -15.18 -3.04 -0.43
N GLY A 65 -14.70 -4.00 0.37
CA GLY A 65 -13.79 -5.06 -0.08
C GLY A 65 -12.40 -4.60 -0.53
N ARG A 66 -12.07 -3.31 -0.42
CA ARG A 66 -10.83 -2.71 -0.94
C ARG A 66 -9.82 -2.48 0.18
N MET A 67 -8.75 -3.28 0.25
CA MET A 67 -7.69 -3.12 1.28
C MET A 67 -7.00 -1.75 1.16
N THR A 68 -6.76 -1.09 2.30
CA THR A 68 -5.95 0.13 2.34
C THR A 68 -4.47 -0.20 2.45
N VAL A 69 -3.59 0.78 2.17
CA VAL A 69 -2.14 0.58 2.35
C VAL A 69 -1.80 0.20 3.78
N ASP A 70 -2.39 0.87 4.77
CA ASP A 70 -2.14 0.61 6.18
C ASP A 70 -2.54 -0.82 6.57
N ASP A 71 -3.68 -1.32 6.06
CA ASP A 71 -4.12 -2.69 6.29
C ASP A 71 -3.12 -3.72 5.75
N ILE A 72 -2.54 -3.45 4.56
CA ILE A 72 -1.55 -4.33 3.93
C ILE A 72 -0.24 -4.33 4.72
N MET A 73 0.19 -3.18 5.24
CA MET A 73 1.43 -3.07 6.00
C MET A 73 1.35 -3.76 7.37
N GLN A 74 0.15 -3.88 7.95
CA GLN A 74 -0.07 -4.60 9.21
C GLN A 74 -0.07 -6.13 9.05
N ARG A 75 -0.05 -6.64 7.82
CA ARG A 75 -0.02 -8.09 7.55
C ARG A 75 1.36 -8.68 7.74
N ASP A 76 1.39 -9.99 7.84
CA ASP A 76 2.61 -10.77 7.97
C ASP A 76 3.53 -10.64 6.73
N LEU A 77 4.80 -10.97 6.92
CA LEU A 77 5.83 -10.89 5.89
C LEU A 77 5.47 -11.73 4.66
N GLN A 78 4.94 -12.94 4.84
CA GLN A 78 4.60 -13.83 3.72
C GLN A 78 3.48 -13.24 2.87
N PHE A 79 2.43 -12.69 3.51
CA PHE A 79 1.37 -12.00 2.78
C PHE A 79 1.90 -10.85 1.93
N ARG A 80 2.76 -9.99 2.49
CA ARG A 80 3.36 -8.87 1.75
C ARG A 80 4.18 -9.36 0.56
N TYR A 81 4.95 -10.43 0.74
CA TYR A 81 5.71 -11.08 -0.33
C TYR A 81 4.82 -11.60 -1.46
N MET A 82 3.77 -12.35 -1.10
CA MET A 82 2.81 -12.89 -2.07
C MET A 82 2.09 -11.78 -2.83
N LEU A 83 1.67 -10.72 -2.14
CA LEU A 83 1.02 -9.58 -2.76
C LEU A 83 1.96 -8.83 -3.70
N LEU A 84 3.22 -8.61 -3.31
CA LEU A 84 4.21 -7.97 -4.18
C LEU A 84 4.45 -8.78 -5.46
N SER A 85 4.55 -10.10 -5.35
CA SER A 85 4.66 -10.99 -6.52
C SER A 85 3.44 -10.91 -7.42
N ARG A 86 2.22 -10.86 -6.84
CA ARG A 86 0.99 -10.66 -7.61
C ARG A 86 0.98 -9.31 -8.35
N LEU A 87 1.38 -8.22 -7.68
CA LEU A 87 1.43 -6.89 -8.27
C LEU A 87 2.41 -6.84 -9.46
N GLN A 88 3.57 -7.51 -9.34
CA GLN A 88 4.52 -7.67 -10.44
C GLN A 88 3.87 -8.37 -11.64
N SER A 89 3.25 -9.54 -11.43
CA SER A 89 2.62 -10.29 -12.51
C SER A 89 1.50 -9.49 -13.20
N ASP A 90 0.74 -8.70 -12.44
CA ASP A 90 -0.27 -7.80 -13.01
C ASP A 90 0.35 -6.72 -13.91
N CYS A 91 1.52 -6.16 -13.53
CA CYS A 91 2.26 -5.20 -14.36
C CYS A 91 2.78 -5.86 -15.65
N GLU A 92 3.40 -7.04 -15.54
CA GLU A 92 3.89 -7.81 -16.69
C GLU A 92 2.75 -8.16 -17.65
N TYR A 93 1.60 -8.59 -17.11
CA TYR A 93 0.42 -8.84 -17.90
C TYR A 93 -0.08 -7.56 -18.56
N TYR A 94 -0.28 -6.47 -17.81
CA TYR A 94 -0.75 -5.18 -18.32
C TYR A 94 0.09 -4.67 -19.51
N LEU A 95 1.41 -4.80 -19.43
CA LEU A 95 2.35 -4.32 -20.45
C LEU A 95 2.43 -5.22 -21.68
N ASN A 96 2.43 -6.55 -21.50
CA ASN A 96 2.69 -7.49 -22.60
C ASN A 96 1.43 -8.10 -23.23
N HIS A 97 0.39 -8.36 -22.44
CA HIS A 97 -0.77 -9.18 -22.85
C HIS A 97 -2.14 -8.55 -22.53
N GLY A 98 -2.19 -7.59 -21.62
CA GLY A 98 -3.39 -7.02 -21.03
C GLY A 98 -3.94 -5.81 -21.79
N ASN A 99 -3.39 -5.51 -22.97
CA ASN A 99 -3.78 -4.36 -23.80
C ASN A 99 -3.84 -3.04 -23.02
N ARG A 100 -3.00 -2.89 -21.98
CA ARG A 100 -2.96 -1.73 -21.09
C ARG A 100 -4.32 -1.41 -20.44
N HIS A 101 -5.12 -2.44 -20.13
CA HIS A 101 -6.41 -2.26 -19.48
C HIS A 101 -6.27 -2.16 -17.94
N PRO A 102 -6.64 -1.03 -17.30
CA PRO A 102 -6.40 -0.84 -15.86
C PRO A 102 -7.14 -1.83 -14.96
N LYS A 103 -8.26 -2.42 -15.42
CA LYS A 103 -9.01 -3.41 -14.64
C LYS A 103 -8.26 -4.74 -14.45
N CYS A 104 -7.19 -4.96 -15.18
CA CYS A 104 -6.32 -6.13 -14.99
C CYS A 104 -5.34 -5.92 -13.83
N LEU A 105 -5.16 -4.68 -13.35
CA LEU A 105 -4.32 -4.36 -12.21
C LEU A 105 -5.11 -4.57 -10.91
N TRP A 106 -4.47 -5.17 -9.91
CA TRP A 106 -5.04 -5.32 -8.57
C TRP A 106 -5.52 -3.99 -7.98
N ALA A 107 -4.75 -2.91 -8.12
CA ALA A 107 -5.14 -1.58 -7.63
C ALA A 107 -6.24 -0.90 -8.46
N GLY A 108 -6.48 -1.38 -9.69
CA GLY A 108 -7.46 -0.82 -10.61
C GLY A 108 -7.03 0.44 -11.36
N ASN A 109 -5.84 0.97 -11.10
CA ASN A 109 -5.17 1.99 -11.90
C ASN A 109 -3.65 1.92 -11.73
N GLU A 110 -2.94 2.51 -12.68
CA GLU A 110 -1.49 2.44 -12.81
C GLU A 110 -0.78 3.17 -11.66
N ALA A 111 -1.27 4.34 -11.26
CA ALA A 111 -0.66 5.15 -10.21
C ALA A 111 -0.70 4.46 -8.84
N GLU A 112 -1.88 3.99 -8.44
CA GLU A 112 -2.05 3.26 -7.18
C GLU A 112 -1.28 1.93 -7.21
N GLN A 113 -1.25 1.22 -8.34
CA GLN A 113 -0.49 -0.04 -8.47
C GLN A 113 1.00 0.17 -8.15
N ILE A 114 1.62 1.18 -8.78
CA ILE A 114 3.03 1.50 -8.55
C ILE A 114 3.25 1.98 -7.11
N GLU A 115 2.35 2.79 -6.56
CA GLU A 115 2.44 3.23 -5.17
C GLU A 115 2.41 2.04 -4.18
N PHE A 116 1.50 1.09 -4.39
CA PHE A 116 1.46 -0.13 -3.58
C PHE A 116 2.75 -0.94 -3.71
N MET A 117 3.27 -1.13 -4.93
CA MET A 117 4.53 -1.84 -5.15
C MET A 117 5.71 -1.18 -4.43
N THR A 118 5.87 0.13 -4.55
CA THR A 118 6.96 0.86 -3.90
C THR A 118 6.85 0.78 -2.38
N ARG A 119 5.66 1.03 -1.81
CA ARG A 119 5.47 0.97 -0.35
C ARG A 119 5.68 -0.43 0.21
N LEU A 120 5.21 -1.47 -0.51
CA LEU A 120 5.48 -2.87 -0.15
C LEU A 120 6.99 -3.13 -0.19
N TYR A 121 7.66 -2.76 -1.27
CA TYR A 121 9.10 -2.98 -1.41
C TYR A 121 9.93 -2.29 -0.31
N ASP A 122 9.60 -1.05 0.01
CA ASP A 122 10.27 -0.27 1.07
C ASP A 122 9.96 -0.80 2.48
N SER A 123 8.88 -1.56 2.64
CA SER A 123 8.52 -2.17 3.93
C SER A 123 9.36 -3.42 4.27
N PHE A 124 10.13 -3.94 3.33
CA PHE A 124 11.06 -5.04 3.59
C PHE A 124 12.39 -4.51 4.09
N LYS A 125 13.01 -5.22 5.04
CA LYS A 125 14.41 -4.96 5.41
C LYS A 125 15.32 -5.32 4.24
N ASP A 126 16.54 -4.80 4.24
CA ASP A 126 17.48 -5.03 3.14
C ASP A 126 17.83 -6.52 2.92
N ASP A 127 17.87 -7.31 4.00
CA ASP A 127 18.06 -8.77 3.96
C ASP A 127 16.80 -9.56 3.58
N GLU A 128 15.64 -8.92 3.71
CA GLU A 128 14.32 -9.49 3.39
C GLU A 128 13.80 -8.96 2.04
N LYS A 129 14.61 -8.32 1.20
CA LYS A 129 14.17 -7.87 -0.13
C LYS A 129 14.20 -9.04 -1.13
N PRO A 130 13.19 -9.15 -2.00
CA PRO A 130 13.16 -10.20 -3.00
C PRO A 130 14.27 -10.04 -4.04
N GLU A 131 14.88 -11.15 -4.46
CA GLU A 131 15.87 -11.16 -5.56
C GLU A 131 15.22 -11.02 -6.95
N TRP A 132 13.97 -11.45 -7.08
CA TRP A 132 13.22 -11.47 -8.35
C TRP A 132 12.62 -10.11 -8.74
N LEU A 133 12.65 -9.11 -7.86
CA LEU A 133 12.16 -7.77 -8.14
C LEU A 133 13.08 -6.73 -7.49
N THR A 134 13.59 -5.80 -8.30
CA THR A 134 14.41 -4.69 -7.82
C THR A 134 13.62 -3.38 -7.85
N MET A 135 14.05 -2.40 -7.06
CA MET A 135 13.44 -1.06 -7.09
C MET A 135 13.52 -0.45 -8.50
N ASP A 136 14.62 -0.66 -9.22
CA ASP A 136 14.77 -0.16 -10.60
C ASP A 136 13.72 -0.74 -11.54
N LYS A 137 13.33 -2.00 -11.35
CA LYS A 137 12.26 -2.63 -12.14
C LYS A 137 10.89 -2.00 -11.85
N ILE A 138 10.62 -1.65 -10.59
CA ILE A 138 9.39 -0.92 -10.21
C ILE A 138 9.36 0.46 -10.89
N ILE A 139 10.51 1.14 -10.96
CA ILE A 139 10.63 2.43 -11.65
C ILE A 139 10.41 2.28 -13.17
N GLU A 140 10.92 1.20 -13.77
CA GLU A 140 10.67 0.87 -15.18
C GLU A 140 9.17 0.69 -15.46
N TYR A 141 8.47 -0.11 -14.64
CA TYR A 141 7.01 -0.25 -14.72
C TYR A 141 6.30 1.10 -14.62
N SER A 142 6.72 1.97 -13.70
CA SER A 142 6.14 3.31 -13.57
C SER A 142 6.27 4.13 -14.85
N LYS A 143 7.42 4.09 -15.52
CA LYS A 143 7.66 4.85 -16.76
C LYS A 143 6.83 4.32 -17.91
N GLU A 144 6.72 3.00 -18.03
CA GLU A 144 5.98 2.37 -19.12
C GLU A 144 4.47 2.47 -18.96
N MET A 145 3.96 2.36 -17.73
CA MET A 145 2.53 2.39 -17.44
C MET A 145 2.00 3.82 -17.32
N ILE A 146 2.83 4.77 -16.89
CA ILE A 146 2.47 6.18 -16.72
C ILE A 146 3.36 7.04 -17.62
N PRO A 147 3.21 6.95 -18.96
CA PRO A 147 4.01 7.75 -19.86
C PRO A 147 3.70 9.24 -19.67
N PHE A 148 4.75 10.05 -19.62
CA PHE A 148 4.60 11.50 -19.72
C PHE A 148 4.05 11.81 -21.11
N LYS A 149 2.82 12.29 -21.15
CA LYS A 149 2.23 12.86 -22.36
C LYS A 149 2.47 14.37 -22.28
N GLU A 150 3.39 14.86 -23.11
CA GLU A 150 3.54 16.30 -23.41
C GLU A 150 2.28 16.87 -24.06
#